data_AF-A0A1G9QZF3-F1
#
_entry.id   AF-A0A1G9QZF3-F1
#
_cell.length_a   1.000
_cell.length_b   1.000
_cell.length_c   1.000
_cell.angle_alpha   90.00
_cell.angle_beta   90.00
_cell.angle_gamma   90.00
#
_symmetry.space_group_name_H-M   'P 1'
#
loop_
_entity.id
_entity.type
_entity.pdbx_description
1 polymer ?
#
loop_
_entity_poly.entity_id
_entity_poly.type
_entity_poly.pdbx_seq_one_letter_code
_entity_poly.pdbx_strand_id
1 'polypeptide(L)'
;MLNLTKEFLYQRYIIDNQTIQGISDETGYTNSKIKGRLRRFGIRKHRLKLGDQIYDNKDWLYDQYIVQQKGYTVIANELDVSYTTILDRILFFGWELRGHNAIDKGAPSRGKKRSDISIQKIRDSRIKNRIIFNCPNCEEEIEKVVSVYNKSQKSFCNRACYKDFLKKNRIETEDITDSAEYKEWRKKVYLRDNYKCKMPGCTSISKQIAAHHIYPKKKYPEKQFDLSNGITLCKKCHETTFGKETNFIDALVRVIQKMND
;
A
#
# COMPACT_ATOMS: atom_id res chain seq x y z
N MET A 1 12.83 18.97 -19.83
CA MET A 1 12.77 20.16 -18.96
C MET A 1 14.14 20.36 -18.33
N LEU A 2 14.73 21.55 -18.48
CA LEU A 2 15.96 21.93 -17.77
C LEU A 2 15.73 21.83 -16.26
N ASN A 3 16.70 21.32 -15.50
CA ASN A 3 16.55 21.20 -14.05
C ASN A 3 16.91 22.53 -13.37
N LEU A 4 16.11 22.98 -12.40
CA LEU A 4 16.37 24.20 -11.62
C LEU A 4 17.43 23.94 -10.52
N THR A 5 18.68 23.70 -10.94
CA THR A 5 19.83 23.56 -10.04
C THR A 5 20.25 24.91 -9.46
N LYS A 6 21.07 24.89 -8.41
CA LYS A 6 21.56 26.11 -7.75
C LYS A 6 22.44 26.92 -8.71
N GLU A 7 23.31 26.22 -9.44
CA GLU A 7 24.28 26.78 -10.37
C GLU A 7 23.56 27.44 -11.56
N PHE A 8 22.58 26.75 -12.14
CA PHE A 8 21.77 27.27 -13.24
C PHE A 8 21.04 28.56 -12.83
N LEU A 9 20.36 28.52 -11.69
CA LEU A 9 19.63 29.69 -11.20
C LEU A 9 20.56 30.84 -10.82
N TYR A 10 21.75 30.56 -10.30
CA TYR A 10 22.73 31.60 -9.99
C TYR A 10 23.24 32.28 -11.26
N GLN A 11 23.62 31.49 -12.28
CA GLN A 11 24.06 32.01 -13.56
C GLN A 11 22.99 32.90 -14.20
N ARG A 12 21.77 32.39 -14.39
CA ARG A 12 20.71 33.15 -15.05
C ARG A 12 20.24 34.37 -14.26
N TYR A 13 20.01 34.21 -12.96
CA TYR A 13 19.36 35.23 -12.16
C TYR A 13 20.31 36.31 -11.63
N ILE A 14 21.56 35.93 -11.31
CA ILE A 14 22.56 36.86 -10.76
C ILE A 14 23.52 37.35 -11.84
N ILE A 15 24.18 36.44 -12.57
CA ILE A 15 25.24 36.79 -13.52
C ILE A 15 24.64 37.39 -14.80
N ASP A 16 23.69 36.68 -15.42
CA ASP A 16 23.02 37.13 -16.64
C ASP A 16 21.92 38.18 -16.34
N ASN A 17 21.69 38.48 -15.06
CA ASN A 17 20.70 39.44 -14.55
C ASN A 17 19.27 39.26 -15.09
N GLN A 18 18.90 38.05 -15.54
CA GLN A 18 17.59 37.79 -16.13
C GLN A 18 16.44 38.04 -15.13
N THR A 19 15.27 38.32 -15.67
CA THR A 19 14.03 38.38 -14.89
C THR A 19 13.51 36.97 -14.61
N ILE A 20 12.70 36.82 -13.56
CA ILE A 20 12.06 35.53 -13.26
C ILE A 20 11.16 35.10 -14.42
N GLN A 21 10.52 36.06 -15.11
CA GLN A 21 9.71 35.77 -16.30
C GLN A 21 10.58 35.22 -17.43
N GLY A 22 11.75 35.80 -17.69
CA GLY A 22 12.68 35.26 -18.69
C GLY A 22 13.13 33.83 -18.38
N ILE A 23 13.41 33.52 -17.12
CA ILE A 23 13.75 32.14 -16.69
C ILE A 23 12.53 31.21 -16.83
N SER A 24 11.32 31.72 -16.58
CA SER A 24 10.06 30.96 -16.76
C SER A 24 9.85 30.61 -18.23
N ASP A 25 10.07 31.55 -19.13
CA ASP A 25 9.90 31.37 -20.56
C ASP A 25 10.96 30.40 -21.12
N GLU A 26 12.21 30.46 -20.63
CA GLU A 26 13.29 29.54 -21.01
C GLU A 26 13.06 28.10 -20.50
N THR A 27 12.58 27.94 -19.25
CA THR A 27 12.53 26.63 -18.59
C THR A 27 11.16 25.95 -18.65
N GLY A 28 10.10 26.70 -18.96
CA GLY A 28 8.70 26.26 -18.90
C GLY A 28 8.17 26.07 -17.47
N TYR A 29 8.92 26.47 -16.43
CA TYR A 29 8.45 26.41 -15.05
C TYR A 29 7.74 27.68 -14.63
N THR A 30 6.69 27.54 -13.82
CA THR A 30 5.97 28.69 -13.28
C THR A 30 6.87 29.60 -12.45
N ASN A 31 6.62 30.92 -12.53
CA ASN A 31 7.30 31.94 -11.71
C ASN A 31 7.35 31.58 -10.22
N SER A 32 6.28 30.99 -9.67
CA SER A 32 6.21 30.56 -8.27
C SER A 32 7.23 29.45 -7.94
N LYS A 33 7.42 28.51 -8.86
CA LYS A 33 8.38 27.40 -8.69
C LYS A 33 9.82 27.91 -8.72
N ILE A 34 10.13 28.82 -9.65
CA ILE A 34 11.44 29.48 -9.76
C ILE A 34 11.72 30.33 -8.51
N LYS A 35 10.78 31.19 -8.10
CA LYS A 35 10.86 31.98 -6.86
C LYS A 35 11.10 31.10 -5.63
N GLY A 36 10.41 29.96 -5.54
CA GLY A 36 10.59 29.01 -4.46
C GLY A 36 11.98 28.39 -4.43
N ARG A 37 12.54 28.06 -5.60
CA ARG A 37 13.91 27.50 -5.71
C ARG A 37 14.98 28.53 -5.38
N LEU A 38 14.89 29.74 -5.95
CA LEU A 38 15.80 30.86 -5.64
C LEU A 38 15.89 31.10 -4.13
N ARG A 39 14.74 31.14 -3.44
CA ARG A 39 14.70 31.29 -1.97
C ARG A 39 15.40 30.16 -1.24
N ARG A 40 15.07 28.89 -1.54
CA ARG A 40 15.68 27.73 -0.86
C ARG A 40 17.19 27.68 -1.03
N PHE A 41 17.70 28.15 -2.17
CA PHE A 41 19.13 28.25 -2.41
C PHE A 41 19.77 29.53 -1.87
N GLY A 42 18.99 30.44 -1.28
CA GLY A 42 19.48 31.72 -0.76
C GLY A 42 19.89 32.72 -1.84
N ILE A 43 19.51 32.50 -3.09
CA ILE A 43 19.92 33.33 -4.23
C ILE A 43 19.04 34.60 -4.27
N ARG A 44 19.65 35.77 -4.09
CA ARG A 44 18.99 37.08 -4.12
C ARG A 44 19.86 38.12 -4.83
N LYS A 45 19.24 39.04 -5.57
CA LYS A 45 19.95 40.20 -6.15
C LYS A 45 20.39 41.20 -5.08
N HIS A 46 19.64 41.30 -3.99
CA HIS A 46 19.95 42.18 -2.87
C HIS A 46 20.07 41.37 -1.58
N ARG A 47 21.07 41.71 -0.77
CA ARG A 47 21.27 41.12 0.56
C ARG A 47 20.08 41.47 1.44
N LEU A 48 19.58 40.48 2.18
CA LEU A 48 18.58 40.72 3.23
C LEU A 48 19.22 41.59 4.32
N LYS A 49 18.53 42.67 4.70
CA LYS A 49 18.89 43.51 5.85
C LYS A 49 17.96 43.17 7.01
N LEU A 50 18.52 42.91 8.18
CA LEU A 50 17.75 42.78 9.41
C LEU A 50 17.38 44.18 9.91
N GLY A 51 16.18 44.35 10.45
CA GLY A 51 15.77 45.53 11.18
C GLY A 51 15.74 45.25 12.68
N ASP A 52 14.89 45.97 13.40
CA ASP A 52 14.77 45.90 14.87
C ASP A 52 13.53 45.12 15.32
N GLN A 53 12.97 44.27 14.45
CA GLN A 53 11.79 43.49 14.79
C GLN A 53 12.18 42.28 15.67
N ILE A 54 11.23 41.79 16.48
CA ILE A 54 11.49 40.68 17.40
C ILE A 54 11.99 39.42 16.68
N TYR A 55 11.51 39.17 15.46
CA TYR A 55 11.92 38.04 14.62
C TYR A 55 13.24 38.27 13.88
N ASP A 56 13.82 39.47 13.93
CA ASP A 56 15.19 39.75 13.45
C ASP A 56 16.24 39.40 14.53
N ASN A 57 15.82 39.19 15.78
CA ASN A 57 16.69 38.68 16.84
C ASN A 57 16.93 37.17 16.65
N LYS A 58 18.20 36.80 16.48
CA LYS A 58 18.63 35.42 16.24
C LYS A 58 18.25 34.48 17.40
N ASP A 59 18.44 34.90 18.64
CA ASP A 59 18.22 34.05 19.81
C ASP A 59 16.72 33.82 20.06
N TRP A 60 15.92 34.87 19.90
CA TRP A 60 14.46 34.75 20.00
C TRP A 60 13.92 33.80 18.93
N LEU A 61 14.33 33.98 17.67
CA LEU A 61 13.86 33.13 16.58
C LEU A 61 14.37 31.69 16.72
N TYR A 62 15.58 31.49 17.28
CA TYR A 62 16.11 30.17 17.61
C TYR A 62 15.25 29.47 18.67
N ASP A 63 14.86 30.17 19.73
CA ASP A 63 13.96 29.61 20.74
C ASP A 63 12.62 29.19 20.13
N GLN A 64 11.97 30.07 19.36
CA GLN A 64 10.69 29.76 18.73
C GLN A 64 10.78 28.62 17.70
N TYR A 65 11.76 28.67 16.82
CA TYR A 65 11.89 27.73 15.71
C TYR A 65 12.57 26.44 16.14
N ILE A 66 13.73 26.48 16.76
CA ILE A 66 14.51 25.27 17.08
C ILE A 66 14.02 24.63 18.38
N VAL A 67 13.93 25.39 19.48
CA VAL A 67 13.62 24.85 20.80
C VAL A 67 12.14 24.47 20.93
N GLN A 68 11.24 25.41 20.65
CA GLN A 68 9.80 25.20 20.71
C GLN A 68 9.24 24.46 19.48
N GLN A 69 10.07 24.19 18.48
CA GLN A 69 9.71 23.46 17.25
C GLN A 69 8.52 24.05 16.48
N LYS A 70 8.24 25.35 16.61
CA LYS A 70 7.13 25.98 15.90
C LYS A 70 7.35 26.02 14.39
N GLY A 71 6.25 25.98 13.63
CA GLY A 71 6.24 26.25 12.19
C GLY A 71 6.56 27.71 11.91
N TYR A 72 7.34 27.99 10.87
CA TYR A 72 7.55 29.39 10.44
C TYR A 72 6.24 30.06 10.00
N THR A 73 5.25 29.29 9.56
CA THR A 73 3.87 29.74 9.33
C THR A 73 3.15 30.07 10.62
N VAL A 74 3.34 29.28 11.67
CA VAL A 74 2.75 29.52 13.01
C VAL A 74 3.34 30.79 13.61
N ILE A 75 4.68 30.89 13.65
CA ILE A 75 5.39 32.09 14.14
C ILE A 75 4.92 33.33 13.36
N ALA A 76 4.79 33.24 12.04
CA ALA A 76 4.33 34.35 11.22
C ALA A 76 2.89 34.78 11.54
N ASN A 77 1.98 33.82 11.76
CA ASN A 77 0.61 34.10 12.16
C ASN A 77 0.52 34.71 13.57
N GLU A 78 1.36 34.26 14.51
CA GLU A 78 1.41 34.81 15.88
C GLU A 78 1.88 36.28 15.91
N LEU A 79 2.75 36.65 14.96
CA LEU A 79 3.29 38.01 14.84
C LEU A 79 2.56 38.87 13.80
N ASP A 80 1.49 38.36 13.18
CA ASP A 80 0.74 39.01 12.10
C ASP A 80 1.64 39.51 10.93
N VAL A 81 2.58 38.65 10.50
CA VAL A 81 3.48 38.92 9.37
C VAL A 81 3.35 37.85 8.30
N SER A 82 3.82 38.16 7.09
CA SER A 82 3.93 37.15 6.03
C SER A 82 4.86 36.01 6.47
N TYR A 83 4.47 34.76 6.20
CA TYR A 83 5.33 33.59 6.44
C TYR A 83 6.68 33.67 5.73
N THR A 84 6.74 34.40 4.61
CA THR A 84 7.99 34.62 3.89
C THR A 84 8.98 35.45 4.69
N THR A 85 8.50 36.34 5.56
CA THR A 85 9.33 37.16 6.44
C THR A 85 10.13 36.27 7.37
N ILE A 86 9.45 35.36 8.08
CA ILE A 86 10.09 34.42 9.02
C ILE A 86 10.98 33.42 8.28
N LEU A 87 10.49 32.86 7.18
CA LEU A 87 11.25 31.93 6.34
C LEU A 87 12.58 32.54 5.88
N ASP A 88 12.56 33.81 5.46
CA ASP A 88 13.76 34.53 5.01
C ASP A 88 14.80 34.67 6.14
N ARG A 89 14.38 34.90 7.39
CA ARG A 89 15.30 34.99 8.54
C ARG A 89 15.89 33.64 8.91
N ILE A 90 15.09 32.58 8.88
CA ILE A 90 15.58 31.21 9.11
C ILE A 90 16.69 30.87 8.13
N LEU A 91 16.46 31.15 6.83
CA LEU A 91 17.48 30.97 5.80
C LEU A 91 18.68 31.89 5.98
N PHE A 92 18.45 33.15 6.38
CA PHE A 92 19.53 34.12 6.64
C PHE A 92 20.46 33.67 7.77
N PHE A 93 19.92 33.08 8.84
CA PHE A 93 20.71 32.51 9.94
C PHE A 93 21.32 31.14 9.61
N GLY A 94 21.12 30.63 8.40
CA GLY A 94 21.72 29.39 7.91
C GLY A 94 21.02 28.12 8.41
N TRP A 95 19.77 28.23 8.86
CA TRP A 95 19.01 27.08 9.33
C TRP A 95 18.22 26.41 8.20
N GLU A 96 18.10 25.09 8.28
CA GLU A 96 17.33 24.32 7.30
C GLU A 96 15.83 24.55 7.45
N LEU A 97 15.12 24.59 6.32
CA LEU A 97 13.67 24.65 6.31
C LEU A 97 13.08 23.28 6.58
N ARG A 98 12.42 23.14 7.74
CA ARG A 98 11.54 22.00 8.00
C ARG A 98 10.39 22.00 6.99
N GLY A 99 10.03 20.82 6.48
CA GLY A 99 8.90 20.67 5.57
C GLY A 99 7.56 20.86 6.29
N HIS A 100 6.54 21.34 5.58
CA HIS A 100 5.19 21.61 6.14
C HIS A 100 4.61 20.46 6.98
N ASN A 101 4.86 19.20 6.58
CA ASN A 101 4.40 18.00 7.30
C ASN A 101 5.06 17.76 8.67
N ALA A 102 6.21 18.39 8.94
CA ALA A 102 6.98 18.24 10.19
C ALA A 102 6.61 19.29 11.25
N ILE A 103 5.90 20.37 10.88
CA ILE A 103 5.70 21.54 11.74
C ILE A 103 4.24 21.87 12.07
N ASP A 104 3.27 21.33 11.33
CA ASP A 104 1.83 21.62 11.50
C ASP A 104 1.01 20.46 12.11
N LYS A 105 1.64 19.40 12.62
CA LYS A 105 0.90 18.27 13.24
C LYS A 105 0.37 18.55 14.65
N GLY A 106 0.72 19.69 15.24
CA GLY A 106 0.48 19.95 16.66
C GLY A 106 -0.30 21.21 16.99
N ALA A 107 -0.55 22.13 16.05
CA ALA A 107 -1.32 23.34 16.36
C ALA A 107 -2.80 22.95 16.55
N PRO A 108 -3.36 23.02 17.77
CA PRO A 108 -4.76 22.71 17.97
C PRO A 108 -5.59 23.73 17.18
N SER A 109 -6.35 23.26 16.19
CA SER A 109 -7.39 24.07 15.51
C SER A 109 -8.59 24.37 16.43
N ARG A 110 -8.35 24.55 17.73
CA ARG A 110 -9.39 24.89 18.72
C ARG A 110 -9.93 26.28 18.37
N GLY A 111 -11.22 26.36 18.10
CA GLY A 111 -11.93 27.62 17.83
C GLY A 111 -11.94 28.11 16.38
N LYS A 112 -11.11 27.57 15.47
CA LYS A 112 -11.17 27.96 14.04
C LYS A 112 -12.35 27.27 13.35
N LYS A 113 -13.36 28.04 12.98
CA LYS A 113 -14.45 27.57 12.11
C LYS A 113 -13.88 27.25 10.73
N ARG A 114 -14.31 26.12 10.15
CA ARG A 114 -13.97 25.77 8.76
C ARG A 114 -14.63 26.80 7.82
N SER A 115 -13.98 27.09 6.71
CA SER A 115 -14.60 27.91 5.65
C SER A 115 -15.81 27.19 5.07
N ASP A 116 -16.78 27.96 4.57
CA ASP A 116 -17.99 27.41 3.95
C ASP A 116 -17.66 26.48 2.78
N ILE A 117 -16.63 26.84 1.99
CA ILE A 117 -16.10 25.99 0.91
C ILE A 117 -15.62 24.64 1.46
N SER A 118 -14.91 24.62 2.58
CA SER A 118 -14.46 23.36 3.18
C SER A 118 -15.62 22.56 3.74
N ILE A 119 -16.63 23.20 4.31
CA ILE A 119 -17.84 22.53 4.82
C ILE A 119 -18.60 21.89 3.65
N GLN A 120 -18.76 22.60 2.53
CA GLN A 120 -19.43 22.08 1.35
C GLN A 120 -18.69 20.87 0.77
N LYS A 121 -17.36 20.94 0.64
CA LYS A 121 -16.55 19.77 0.22
C LYS A 121 -16.75 18.54 1.11
N ILE A 122 -16.89 18.73 2.43
CA ILE A 122 -17.18 17.62 3.35
C ILE A 122 -18.58 17.07 3.11
N ARG A 123 -19.58 17.93 2.89
CA ARG A 123 -20.95 17.50 2.56
C ARG A 123 -20.96 16.71 1.25
N ASP A 124 -20.32 17.22 0.21
CA ASP A 124 -20.24 16.57 -1.11
C ASP A 124 -19.52 15.22 -1.01
N SER A 125 -18.47 15.10 -0.19
CA SER A 125 -17.77 13.82 0.02
C SER A 125 -18.63 12.72 0.65
N ARG A 126 -19.72 13.08 1.33
CA ARG A 126 -20.67 12.12 1.92
C ARG A 126 -21.67 11.60 0.89
N ILE A 127 -21.84 12.32 -0.23
CA ILE A 127 -22.65 11.87 -1.34
C ILE A 127 -21.87 10.78 -2.06
N LYS A 128 -22.23 9.52 -1.78
CA LYS A 128 -21.55 8.37 -2.36
C LYS A 128 -22.00 8.18 -3.81
N ASN A 129 -21.05 8.08 -4.73
CA ASN A 129 -21.33 7.73 -6.12
C ASN A 129 -22.13 6.41 -6.17
N ARG A 130 -23.22 6.43 -6.94
CA ARG A 130 -24.10 5.28 -7.16
C ARG A 130 -23.97 4.80 -8.61
N ILE A 131 -24.25 3.53 -8.81
CA ILE A 131 -24.23 2.86 -10.11
C ILE A 131 -25.48 2.01 -10.24
N ILE A 132 -26.08 2.06 -11.43
CA ILE A 132 -27.21 1.24 -11.84
C ILE A 132 -26.65 0.06 -12.64
N PHE A 133 -27.09 -1.16 -12.34
CA PHE A 133 -26.67 -2.37 -13.04
C PHE A 133 -27.74 -3.45 -12.93
N ASN A 134 -27.70 -4.44 -13.83
CA ASN A 134 -28.69 -5.52 -13.85
C ASN A 134 -28.24 -6.69 -12.98
N CYS A 135 -29.16 -7.26 -12.21
CA CYS A 135 -28.89 -8.45 -11.41
C CYS A 135 -28.56 -9.66 -12.31
N PRO A 136 -27.41 -10.35 -12.12
CA PRO A 136 -27.04 -11.49 -12.95
C PRO A 136 -27.97 -12.72 -12.86
N ASN A 137 -28.94 -12.74 -11.95
CA ASN A 137 -29.87 -13.86 -11.78
C ASN A 137 -31.29 -13.59 -12.31
N CYS A 138 -31.81 -12.39 -12.09
CA CYS A 138 -33.19 -12.01 -12.41
C CYS A 138 -33.30 -10.85 -13.40
N GLU A 139 -32.17 -10.27 -13.81
CA GLU A 139 -32.07 -9.15 -14.77
C GLU A 139 -32.71 -7.83 -14.33
N GLU A 140 -33.27 -7.78 -13.13
CA GLU A 140 -33.82 -6.57 -12.52
C GLU A 140 -32.74 -5.49 -12.36
N GLU A 141 -33.11 -4.25 -12.70
CA GLU A 141 -32.26 -3.07 -12.57
C GLU A 141 -32.14 -2.66 -11.10
N ILE A 142 -30.90 -2.59 -10.61
CA ILE A 142 -30.62 -2.30 -9.20
C ILE A 142 -29.56 -1.22 -9.03
N GLU A 143 -29.80 -0.33 -8.06
CA GLU A 143 -28.89 0.75 -7.72
C GLU A 143 -28.03 0.38 -6.50
N LYS A 144 -26.71 0.54 -6.59
CA LYS A 144 -25.79 0.40 -5.43
C LYS A 144 -24.72 1.47 -5.40
N VAL A 145 -24.11 1.64 -4.23
CA VAL A 145 -22.90 2.46 -4.08
C VAL A 145 -21.73 1.81 -4.84
N VAL A 146 -20.99 2.61 -5.62
CA VAL A 146 -19.87 2.17 -6.46
C VAL A 146 -18.83 1.35 -5.68
N SER A 147 -18.47 1.78 -4.47
CA SER A 147 -17.50 1.05 -3.64
C SER A 147 -17.99 -0.33 -3.20
N VAL A 148 -19.30 -0.52 -3.08
CA VAL A 148 -19.90 -1.82 -2.74
C VAL A 148 -19.92 -2.73 -3.97
N TYR A 149 -20.29 -2.17 -5.13
CA TYR A 149 -20.27 -2.87 -6.41
C TYR A 149 -18.86 -3.38 -6.77
N ASN A 150 -17.84 -2.51 -6.68
CA ASN A 150 -16.47 -2.83 -7.06
C ASN A 150 -15.82 -3.94 -6.21
N LYS A 151 -16.29 -4.18 -4.98
CA LYS A 151 -15.73 -5.23 -4.11
C LYS A 151 -16.03 -6.64 -4.60
N SER A 152 -17.23 -6.87 -5.13
CA SER A 152 -17.64 -8.22 -5.57
C SER A 152 -17.71 -8.36 -7.07
N GLN A 153 -17.92 -7.27 -7.83
CA GLN A 153 -18.20 -7.21 -9.28
C GLN A 153 -19.39 -8.06 -9.76
N LYS A 154 -19.91 -8.95 -8.91
CA LYS A 154 -21.09 -9.80 -9.07
C LYS A 154 -22.07 -9.46 -7.96
N SER A 155 -22.65 -8.27 -8.05
CA SER A 155 -23.69 -7.85 -7.11
C SER A 155 -25.04 -8.46 -7.52
N PHE A 156 -25.85 -8.83 -6.54
CA PHE A 156 -27.18 -9.39 -6.75
C PHE A 156 -28.26 -8.51 -6.11
N CYS A 157 -29.49 -8.66 -6.59
CA CYS A 157 -30.69 -8.01 -6.09
C CYS A 157 -30.88 -8.25 -4.59
N ASN A 158 -30.75 -9.51 -4.18
CA ASN A 158 -30.88 -9.95 -2.80
C ASN A 158 -30.11 -11.28 -2.59
N ARG A 159 -30.16 -11.82 -1.37
CA ARG A 159 -29.48 -13.08 -1.02
C ARG A 159 -30.06 -14.29 -1.76
N ALA A 160 -31.34 -14.29 -2.09
CA ALA A 160 -32.00 -15.37 -2.83
C ALA A 160 -31.49 -15.42 -4.27
N CYS A 161 -31.47 -14.29 -4.97
CA CYS A 161 -30.86 -14.12 -6.30
C CYS A 161 -29.45 -14.73 -6.36
N TYR A 162 -28.62 -14.46 -5.35
CA TYR A 162 -27.28 -15.02 -5.27
C TYR A 162 -27.26 -16.55 -5.10
N LYS A 163 -28.14 -17.11 -4.25
CA LYS A 163 -28.22 -18.58 -4.05
C LYS A 163 -28.67 -19.29 -5.34
N ASP A 164 -29.69 -18.76 -5.99
CA ASP A 164 -30.24 -19.35 -7.21
C ASP A 164 -29.23 -19.30 -8.35
N PHE A 165 -28.52 -18.19 -8.49
CA PHE A 165 -27.42 -18.07 -9.44
C PHE A 165 -26.36 -19.15 -9.21
N LEU A 166 -25.93 -19.36 -7.97
CA LEU A 166 -24.96 -20.40 -7.63
C LEU A 166 -25.48 -21.81 -7.91
N LYS A 167 -26.78 -22.07 -7.68
CA LYS A 167 -27.40 -23.37 -7.97
C LYS A 167 -27.44 -23.65 -9.46
N LYS A 168 -27.84 -22.65 -10.27
CA LYS A 168 -27.91 -22.74 -11.74
C LYS A 168 -26.54 -22.85 -12.39
N ASN A 169 -25.56 -22.10 -11.89
CA ASN A 169 -24.19 -22.06 -12.42
C ASN A 169 -23.22 -22.98 -11.66
N ARG A 170 -23.75 -23.98 -10.94
CA ARG A 170 -22.92 -24.96 -10.25
C ARG A 170 -22.24 -25.82 -11.32
N ILE A 171 -20.92 -25.68 -11.44
CA ILE A 171 -20.11 -26.61 -12.21
C ILE A 171 -20.08 -27.91 -11.41
N GLU A 172 -20.60 -29.00 -11.98
CA GLU A 172 -20.39 -30.33 -11.43
C GLU A 172 -18.90 -30.65 -11.55
N THR A 173 -18.24 -30.80 -10.40
CA THR A 173 -16.87 -31.29 -10.34
C THR A 173 -16.95 -32.78 -10.06
N GLU A 174 -16.40 -33.60 -10.95
CA GLU A 174 -16.13 -34.99 -10.63
C GLU A 174 -15.06 -35.03 -9.53
N ASP A 175 -15.44 -35.51 -8.35
CA ASP A 175 -14.46 -35.71 -7.28
C ASP A 175 -13.64 -36.96 -7.59
N ILE A 176 -12.50 -36.75 -8.25
CA ILE A 176 -11.56 -37.82 -8.60
C ILE A 176 -11.13 -38.62 -7.34
N THR A 177 -11.32 -38.08 -6.12
CA THR A 177 -11.00 -38.78 -4.87
C THR A 177 -12.01 -39.87 -4.48
N ASP A 178 -13.15 -40.00 -5.17
CA ASP A 178 -14.09 -41.11 -4.98
C ASP A 178 -13.87 -42.28 -5.97
N SER A 179 -12.94 -42.12 -6.92
CA SER A 179 -12.62 -43.17 -7.89
C SER A 179 -12.03 -44.42 -7.21
N ALA A 180 -12.27 -45.59 -7.81
CA ALA A 180 -11.70 -46.85 -7.34
C ALA A 180 -10.16 -46.80 -7.32
N GLU A 181 -9.57 -46.18 -8.35
CA GLU A 181 -8.12 -45.96 -8.49
C GLU A 181 -7.55 -45.13 -7.34
N TYR A 182 -8.23 -44.05 -6.96
CA TYR A 182 -7.80 -43.23 -5.82
C TYR A 182 -7.86 -44.00 -4.51
N LYS A 183 -8.92 -44.78 -4.29
CA LYS A 183 -9.07 -45.62 -3.10
C LYS A 183 -7.95 -46.66 -3.01
N GLU A 184 -7.60 -47.28 -4.14
CA GLU A 184 -6.52 -48.25 -4.22
C GLU A 184 -5.14 -47.61 -3.99
N TRP A 185 -4.86 -46.50 -4.69
CA TRP A 185 -3.63 -45.72 -4.51
C TRP A 185 -3.46 -45.29 -3.05
N ARG A 186 -4.51 -44.72 -2.45
CA ARG A 186 -4.52 -44.31 -1.04
C ARG A 186 -4.22 -45.47 -0.11
N LYS A 187 -4.83 -46.64 -0.35
CA LYS A 187 -4.57 -47.86 0.44
C LYS A 187 -3.10 -48.28 0.34
N LYS A 188 -2.53 -48.28 -0.87
CA LYS A 188 -1.11 -48.62 -1.11
C LYS A 188 -0.16 -47.65 -0.41
N VAL A 189 -0.43 -46.34 -0.45
CA VAL A 189 0.35 -45.31 0.27
C VAL A 189 0.33 -45.56 1.78
N TYR A 190 -0.84 -45.81 2.35
CA TYR A 190 -0.96 -46.11 3.79
C TYR A 190 -0.25 -47.39 4.21
N LEU A 191 -0.34 -48.45 3.41
CA LEU A 191 0.35 -49.71 3.67
C LEU A 191 1.87 -49.52 3.67
N ARG A 192 2.43 -48.86 2.64
CA ARG A 192 3.86 -48.55 2.55
C ARG A 192 4.33 -47.75 3.76
N ASP A 193 3.54 -46.77 4.18
CA ASP A 193 3.90 -45.88 5.27
C ASP A 193 3.58 -46.45 6.66
N ASN A 194 3.10 -47.69 6.73
CA ASN A 194 2.65 -48.36 7.94
C ASN A 194 1.64 -47.52 8.74
N TYR A 195 0.72 -46.85 8.03
CA TYR A 195 -0.33 -45.99 8.58
C TYR A 195 0.18 -44.89 9.53
N LYS A 196 1.44 -44.46 9.38
CA LYS A 196 2.08 -43.45 10.22
C LYS A 196 2.47 -42.23 9.41
N CYS A 197 2.44 -41.06 10.06
CA CYS A 197 2.91 -39.82 9.47
C CYS A 197 4.39 -39.94 9.07
N LYS A 198 4.74 -39.53 7.85
CA LYS A 198 6.11 -39.53 7.33
C LYS A 198 6.72 -38.13 7.20
N MET A 199 6.05 -37.10 7.72
CA MET A 199 6.64 -35.76 7.79
C MET A 199 7.93 -35.77 8.63
N PRO A 200 9.05 -35.22 8.14
CA PRO A 200 10.27 -35.10 8.92
C PRO A 200 10.04 -34.39 10.27
N GLY A 201 10.56 -34.97 11.35
CA GLY A 201 10.40 -34.42 12.70
C GLY A 201 9.03 -34.62 13.34
N CYS A 202 8.11 -35.36 12.70
CA CYS A 202 6.80 -35.68 13.27
C CYS A 202 6.77 -37.09 13.86
N THR A 203 6.46 -37.20 15.16
CA THR A 203 6.32 -38.47 15.90
C THR A 203 4.86 -38.80 16.23
N SER A 204 3.91 -38.18 15.51
CA SER A 204 2.47 -38.33 15.80
C SER A 204 2.00 -39.77 15.60
N ILE A 205 1.29 -40.30 16.61
CA ILE A 205 0.63 -41.62 16.60
C ILE A 205 -0.88 -41.45 16.28
N SER A 206 -1.28 -40.28 15.76
CA SER A 206 -2.69 -40.00 15.46
C SER A 206 -3.24 -40.95 14.40
N LYS A 207 -4.44 -41.48 14.64
CA LYS A 207 -5.21 -42.24 13.64
C LYS A 207 -5.82 -41.36 12.55
N GLN A 208 -5.81 -40.04 12.72
CA GLN A 208 -6.31 -39.09 11.71
C GLN A 208 -5.20 -38.80 10.69
N ILE A 209 -5.13 -39.65 9.67
CA ILE A 209 -4.14 -39.57 8.58
C ILE A 209 -4.80 -39.32 7.22
N ALA A 210 -4.07 -38.65 6.34
CA ALA A 210 -4.46 -38.34 4.97
C ALA A 210 -3.32 -38.73 4.01
N ALA A 211 -3.67 -39.24 2.84
CA ALA A 211 -2.71 -39.44 1.76
C ALA A 211 -2.55 -38.08 1.04
N HIS A 212 -1.34 -37.52 1.14
CA HIS A 212 -0.97 -36.25 0.54
C HIS A 212 -0.25 -36.50 -0.78
N HIS A 213 -0.50 -35.67 -1.79
CA HIS A 213 0.32 -35.67 -3.00
C HIS A 213 1.51 -34.75 -2.78
N ILE A 214 2.72 -35.24 -2.99
CA ILE A 214 3.96 -34.44 -2.86
C ILE A 214 3.99 -33.39 -3.97
N TYR A 215 3.72 -33.80 -5.21
CA TYR A 215 3.51 -32.95 -6.36
C TYR A 215 2.00 -32.68 -6.55
N PRO A 216 1.57 -31.40 -6.61
CA PRO A 216 0.15 -31.06 -6.75
C PRO A 216 -0.50 -31.64 -8.02
N LYS A 217 -1.59 -32.39 -7.86
CA LYS A 217 -2.36 -33.01 -8.96
C LYS A 217 -2.81 -32.02 -10.05
N LYS A 218 -3.08 -30.76 -9.69
CA LYS A 218 -3.47 -29.72 -10.67
C LYS A 218 -2.33 -29.33 -11.62
N LYS A 219 -1.08 -29.44 -11.17
CA LYS A 219 0.12 -29.10 -11.97
C LYS A 219 0.72 -30.33 -12.65
N TYR A 220 0.58 -31.50 -12.04
CA TYR A 220 1.16 -32.77 -12.48
C TYR A 220 0.11 -33.88 -12.49
N PRO A 221 -0.92 -33.80 -13.37
CA PRO A 221 -1.98 -34.81 -13.44
C PRO A 221 -1.45 -36.21 -13.73
N GLU A 222 -0.35 -36.33 -14.48
CA GLU A 222 0.30 -37.60 -14.84
C GLU A 222 0.92 -38.32 -13.63
N LYS A 223 1.20 -37.61 -12.53
CA LYS A 223 1.79 -38.19 -11.32
C LYS A 223 0.75 -38.52 -10.25
N GLN A 224 -0.53 -38.27 -10.50
CA GLN A 224 -1.57 -38.32 -9.47
C GLN A 224 -1.64 -39.68 -8.75
N PHE A 225 -1.50 -40.78 -9.49
CA PHE A 225 -1.59 -42.15 -8.94
C PHE A 225 -0.24 -42.86 -8.84
N ASP A 226 0.87 -42.13 -9.01
CA ASP A 226 2.19 -42.67 -8.73
C ASP A 226 2.34 -42.86 -7.21
N LEU A 227 2.77 -44.05 -6.79
CA LEU A 227 2.99 -44.36 -5.38
C LEU A 227 4.08 -43.46 -4.78
N SER A 228 5.12 -43.13 -5.55
CA SER A 228 6.20 -42.25 -5.11
C SER A 228 5.74 -40.81 -4.89
N ASN A 229 4.62 -40.42 -5.52
CA ASN A 229 4.00 -39.10 -5.35
C ASN A 229 3.03 -39.05 -4.16
N GLY A 230 2.72 -40.19 -3.53
CA GLY A 230 1.88 -40.26 -2.34
C GLY A 230 2.69 -40.33 -1.05
N ILE A 231 2.24 -39.64 0.00
CA ILE A 231 2.81 -39.76 1.34
C ILE A 231 1.75 -39.62 2.44
N THR A 232 1.87 -40.41 3.49
CA THR A 232 0.95 -40.41 4.63
C THR A 232 1.32 -39.30 5.60
N LEU A 233 0.39 -38.37 5.83
CA LEU A 233 0.55 -37.27 6.79
C LEU A 233 -0.56 -37.31 7.85
N CYS A 234 -0.24 -36.95 9.10
CA CYS A 234 -1.28 -36.71 10.09
C CYS A 234 -2.03 -35.40 9.76
N LYS A 235 -3.26 -35.25 10.27
CA LYS A 235 -4.11 -34.08 10.04
C LYS A 235 -3.37 -32.73 10.18
N LYS A 236 -2.61 -32.56 11.28
CA LYS A 236 -1.84 -31.32 11.54
C LYS A 236 -0.80 -31.04 10.44
N CYS A 237 -0.01 -32.05 10.07
CA CYS A 237 0.99 -31.91 9.02
C CYS A 237 0.32 -31.67 7.65
N HIS A 238 -0.77 -32.37 7.36
CA HIS A 238 -1.51 -32.23 6.12
C HIS A 238 -2.11 -30.83 5.94
N GLU A 239 -2.72 -30.27 7.00
CA GLU A 239 -3.26 -28.90 6.97
C GLU A 239 -2.14 -27.85 6.82
N THR A 240 -0.95 -28.13 7.35
CA THR A 240 0.21 -27.22 7.23
C THR A 240 0.78 -27.21 5.80
N THR A 241 0.75 -28.35 5.11
CA THR A 241 1.27 -28.47 3.73
C THR A 241 0.26 -28.06 2.67
N PHE A 242 -1.05 -28.10 2.97
CA PHE A 242 -2.10 -27.78 2.01
C PHE A 242 -1.97 -26.37 1.42
N GLY A 243 -1.91 -26.25 0.10
CA GLY A 243 -1.71 -25.00 -0.63
C GLY A 243 -0.28 -24.45 -0.60
N LYS A 244 0.66 -25.15 0.06
CA LYS A 244 2.09 -24.81 0.15
C LYS A 244 2.98 -25.98 -0.27
N GLU A 245 2.43 -26.93 -1.02
CA GLU A 245 3.04 -28.21 -1.32
C GLU A 245 4.44 -28.04 -1.93
N THR A 246 4.61 -27.03 -2.79
CA THR A 246 5.90 -26.70 -3.45
C THR A 246 7.06 -26.52 -2.48
N ASN A 247 6.81 -26.01 -1.28
CA ASN A 247 7.84 -25.73 -0.29
C ASN A 247 8.31 -26.99 0.45
N PHE A 248 7.52 -28.05 0.38
CA PHE A 248 7.78 -29.31 1.08
C PHE A 248 8.20 -30.43 0.12
N ILE A 249 8.21 -30.20 -1.20
CA ILE A 249 8.58 -31.21 -2.21
C ILE A 249 9.92 -31.85 -1.88
N ASP A 250 10.99 -31.05 -1.76
CA ASP A 250 12.34 -31.57 -1.55
C ASP A 250 12.45 -32.41 -0.26
N ALA A 251 11.80 -31.95 0.80
CA ALA A 251 11.82 -32.64 2.09
C ALA A 251 11.09 -33.99 2.01
N LEU A 252 9.92 -34.02 1.36
CA LEU A 252 9.09 -35.24 1.27
C LEU A 252 9.65 -36.23 0.24
N VAL A 253 10.21 -35.76 -0.87
CA VAL A 253 10.90 -36.62 -1.86
C VAL A 253 12.08 -37.35 -1.21
N ARG A 254 12.90 -36.64 -0.40
CA ARG A 254 14.01 -37.26 0.33
C ARG A 254 13.54 -38.34 1.31
N VAL A 255 12.37 -38.18 1.92
CA VAL A 255 11.79 -39.21 2.80
C VAL A 255 11.45 -40.46 1.99
N ILE A 256 10.80 -40.30 0.83
CA ILE A 256 10.45 -41.44 -0.04
C ILE A 256 11.69 -42.17 -0.56
N GLN A 257 12.72 -41.43 -0.99
CA GLN A 257 13.99 -42.03 -1.43
C GLN A 257 14.61 -42.90 -0.34
N LYS A 258 14.74 -42.37 0.89
CA LYS A 258 15.27 -43.12 2.04
C LYS A 258 14.44 -44.33 2.47
N MET A 259 13.18 -44.43 2.05
CA MET A 259 12.32 -45.57 2.34
C MET A 259 12.45 -46.68 1.29
N ASN A 260 12.99 -46.36 0.10
CA ASN A 260 13.18 -47.29 -1.00
C ASN A 260 14.62 -47.84 -1.07
N ASP A 261 15.57 -47.18 -0.39
CA ASP A 261 16.93 -47.68 -0.11
C ASP A 261 16.92 -48.75 1.01
#